data_AF-M0ZXB3-F1
#
_entry.id   AF-M0ZXB3-F1
#
_cell.length_a   1.000
_cell.length_b   1.000
_cell.length_c   1.000
_cell.angle_alpha   90.00
_cell.angle_beta   90.00
_cell.angle_gamma   90.00
#
_symmetry.space_group_name_H-M   'P 1'
#
loop_
_entity.id
_entity.type
_entity.pdbx_description
1 polymer ?
#
loop_
_entity_poly.entity_id
_entity_poly.type
_entity_poly.pdbx_seq_one_letter_code
_entity_poly.pdbx_strand_id
1 'polypeptide(L)'
;MTFTGNDEEEGLVVVMPAPLLGLAKEDLKGDYVKLGGGDDLGEDNRFVAGCMSASSSELSYEGNSRCWSLWWWAKLVLVLIFVGVLAAVFLKWVGPFFMDKEIIPMLNWETRTFSSPVLAVLVYASVALFPTLLLPSSPSMWVAGMTFGYGFGFLLIIAAVPIGVSLPYFIGHLFHHKIQSLIERNPKNASVIRLAGEGNWFNQARAVTLIRISPFPYIVFNYCAMATGVKYGPYLLGTLIGMVPEIFVTIYT
;
A
#
# COMPACT_ATOMS: atom_id res chain seq x y z
N MET A 1 -59.78 4.16 -31.12
CA MET A 1 -60.09 3.48 -32.39
C MET A 1 -58.80 3.47 -33.19
N THR A 2 -58.04 2.36 -33.09
CA THR A 2 -58.02 1.24 -34.07
C THR A 2 -57.20 1.61 -35.31
N PHE A 3 -56.33 0.78 -35.86
CA PHE A 3 -55.63 -0.46 -35.51
C PHE A 3 -54.77 -0.67 -36.76
N THR A 4 -53.46 -0.85 -36.65
CA THR A 4 -52.60 -1.18 -37.79
C THR A 4 -52.63 -2.69 -38.00
N GLY A 5 -53.03 -3.13 -39.21
CA GLY A 5 -52.61 -4.43 -39.76
C GLY A 5 -51.08 -4.45 -39.95
N ASN A 6 -50.44 -5.56 -40.27
CA ASN A 6 -50.92 -6.82 -40.82
C ASN A 6 -49.77 -7.84 -40.63
N ASP A 7 -50.14 -9.11 -40.63
CA ASP A 7 -49.35 -10.27 -41.08
C ASP A 7 -48.28 -10.86 -40.15
N GLU A 8 -48.79 -11.79 -39.33
CA GLU A 8 -48.15 -13.05 -38.96
C GLU A 8 -47.97 -13.95 -40.20
N GLU A 9 -46.88 -14.73 -40.28
CA GLU A 9 -46.88 -16.21 -40.32
C GLU A 9 -45.50 -16.73 -40.78
N GLU A 10 -44.82 -17.47 -39.89
CA GLU A 10 -44.43 -18.89 -40.07
C GLU A 10 -43.90 -19.39 -38.72
N GLY A 11 -44.67 -20.22 -38.00
CA GLY A 11 -44.37 -21.64 -37.76
C GLY A 11 -43.47 -21.88 -36.53
N LEU A 12 -44.00 -21.91 -35.28
CA LEU A 12 -44.68 -23.02 -34.59
C LEU A 12 -43.75 -24.23 -34.30
N VAL A 13 -43.54 -24.82 -33.12
CA VAL A 13 -43.89 -24.70 -31.68
C VAL A 13 -43.01 -25.76 -30.99
N VAL A 14 -42.46 -25.53 -29.79
CA VAL A 14 -42.58 -26.52 -28.68
C VAL A 14 -42.68 -25.79 -27.34
N VAL A 15 -43.65 -26.26 -26.57
CA VAL A 15 -44.27 -25.74 -25.36
C VAL A 15 -43.42 -26.01 -24.09
N MET A 16 -43.49 -25.02 -23.17
CA MET A 16 -43.34 -24.97 -21.69
C MET A 16 -43.52 -26.31 -20.91
N PRO A 17 -43.13 -26.48 -19.60
CA PRO A 17 -43.18 -25.45 -18.53
C PRO A 17 -42.14 -25.52 -17.39
N ALA A 18 -42.04 -24.42 -16.63
CA ALA A 18 -41.54 -24.41 -15.25
C ALA A 18 -42.65 -24.92 -14.31
N PRO A 19 -42.33 -25.75 -13.30
CA PRO A 19 -42.04 -25.20 -11.98
C PRO A 19 -41.05 -26.06 -11.16
N LEU A 20 -39.86 -25.53 -10.84
CA LEU A 20 -39.00 -26.11 -9.80
C LEU A 20 -38.67 -25.04 -8.75
N LEU A 21 -39.74 -24.58 -8.12
CA LEU A 21 -39.69 -23.85 -6.86
C LEU A 21 -39.63 -24.86 -5.72
N GLY A 22 -38.47 -24.93 -5.06
CA GLY A 22 -38.36 -25.44 -3.70
C GLY A 22 -37.97 -26.90 -3.59
N LEU A 23 -36.68 -27.17 -3.46
CA LEU A 23 -36.14 -27.76 -2.24
C LEU A 23 -34.67 -27.32 -2.10
N ALA A 24 -34.39 -26.63 -1.01
CA ALA A 24 -33.09 -26.14 -0.61
C ALA A 24 -32.25 -27.25 0.06
N LYS A 25 -30.93 -27.03 0.07
CA LYS A 25 -29.86 -27.78 0.77
C LYS A 25 -29.53 -29.10 0.05
N GLU A 26 -28.28 -29.45 -0.22
CA GLU A 26 -27.23 -29.68 0.77
C GLU A 26 -25.81 -29.53 0.18
N ASP A 27 -24.90 -29.27 1.11
CA ASP A 27 -23.45 -29.13 0.99
C ASP A 27 -22.69 -30.42 0.60
N LEU A 28 -21.43 -30.19 0.22
CA LEU A 28 -20.22 -30.97 0.56
C LEU A 28 -19.76 -32.16 -0.33
N LYS A 29 -18.55 -31.92 -0.88
CA LYS A 29 -17.35 -32.78 -0.81
C LYS A 29 -17.07 -33.68 -2.01
N GLY A 30 -16.25 -33.14 -2.92
CA GLY A 30 -15.55 -33.87 -3.97
C GLY A 30 -14.19 -34.40 -3.52
N ASP A 31 -13.73 -35.37 -4.32
CA ASP A 31 -12.42 -36.03 -4.41
C ASP A 31 -12.01 -37.07 -3.36
N TYR A 32 -12.31 -38.33 -3.69
CA TYR A 32 -11.41 -39.45 -3.40
C TYR A 32 -10.88 -40.09 -4.69
N VAL A 33 -9.59 -40.41 -4.62
CA VAL A 33 -8.69 -40.93 -5.65
C VAL A 33 -8.98 -42.41 -5.95
N LYS A 34 -8.96 -42.76 -7.24
CA LYS A 34 -9.01 -44.12 -7.81
C LYS A 34 -7.72 -44.92 -7.53
N LEU A 35 -7.88 -46.20 -7.18
CA LEU A 35 -6.93 -47.30 -7.42
C LEU A 35 -7.77 -48.52 -7.88
N GLY A 36 -7.77 -48.93 -9.16
CA GLY A 36 -6.98 -50.05 -9.72
C GLY A 36 -7.32 -51.39 -9.02
N GLY A 37 -8.16 -52.31 -9.51
CA GLY A 37 -8.03 -53.18 -10.71
C GLY A 37 -7.04 -54.33 -10.42
N GLY A 38 -7.30 -55.64 -10.50
CA GLY A 38 -8.45 -56.51 -10.77
C GLY A 38 -8.01 -57.97 -10.46
N ASP A 39 -8.94 -58.93 -10.65
CA ASP A 39 -8.72 -60.37 -10.93
C ASP A 39 -8.98 -61.40 -9.79
N ASP A 40 -10.16 -62.04 -9.91
CA ASP A 40 -10.53 -63.47 -9.87
C ASP A 40 -10.30 -64.42 -8.66
N LEU A 41 -11.47 -64.88 -8.15
CA LEU A 41 -11.96 -66.26 -7.91
C LEU A 41 -11.01 -67.39 -7.43
N GLY A 42 -11.44 -68.09 -6.36
CA GLY A 42 -11.16 -69.53 -6.18
C GLY A 42 -10.99 -70.04 -4.74
N GLU A 43 -11.68 -71.15 -4.43
CA GLU A 43 -11.95 -71.81 -3.14
C GLU A 43 -10.77 -72.39 -2.30
N ASP A 44 -11.13 -72.71 -1.03
CA ASP A 44 -10.65 -73.79 -0.14
C ASP A 44 -9.25 -73.76 0.50
N ASN A 45 -9.17 -73.63 1.84
CA ASN A 45 -9.12 -74.75 2.81
C ASN A 45 -8.77 -74.27 4.25
N ARG A 46 -9.61 -74.68 5.21
CA ARG A 46 -9.34 -75.19 6.58
C ARG A 46 -8.07 -74.76 7.38
N PHE A 47 -8.35 -74.35 8.64
CA PHE A 47 -7.85 -74.95 9.91
C PHE A 47 -6.98 -74.06 10.85
N VAL A 48 -7.58 -73.72 12.00
CA VAL A 48 -7.07 -73.33 13.36
C VAL A 48 -6.09 -72.17 13.53
N ALA A 49 -6.48 -71.16 14.31
CA ALA A 49 -6.34 -71.13 15.78
C ALA A 49 -6.22 -69.68 16.28
N GLY A 50 -6.91 -69.36 17.40
CA GLY A 50 -6.49 -68.29 18.30
C GLY A 50 -7.48 -67.15 18.46
N CYS A 51 -8.36 -67.29 19.44
CA CYS A 51 -9.31 -66.28 19.89
C CYS A 51 -8.64 -65.10 20.66
N MET A 52 -9.22 -63.92 20.41
CA MET A 52 -9.61 -62.88 21.37
C MET A 52 -8.62 -61.83 21.91
N SER A 53 -9.01 -60.58 21.59
CA SER A 53 -9.19 -59.43 22.49
C SER A 53 -8.11 -58.35 22.56
N ALA A 54 -8.48 -57.22 21.94
CA ALA A 54 -8.39 -55.84 22.42
C ALA A 54 -7.21 -55.41 23.29
N SER A 55 -6.43 -54.44 22.80
CA SER A 55 -6.31 -53.15 23.48
C SER A 55 -5.67 -52.11 22.56
N SER A 56 -6.35 -50.97 22.50
CA SER A 56 -5.96 -49.69 21.95
C SER A 56 -4.55 -49.22 22.36
N SER A 57 -3.81 -48.64 21.41
CA SER A 57 -2.98 -47.46 21.67
C SER A 57 -2.63 -46.77 20.35
N GLU A 58 -3.51 -45.88 19.92
CA GLU A 58 -3.15 -44.83 18.97
C GLU A 58 -2.13 -43.90 19.63
N LEU A 59 -0.90 -43.88 19.13
CA LEU A 59 0.09 -42.88 19.51
C LEU A 59 -0.02 -41.68 18.55
N SER A 60 -0.47 -40.58 19.12
CA SER A 60 -0.83 -39.31 18.50
C SER A 60 0.39 -38.64 17.83
N TYR A 61 0.35 -38.42 16.52
CA TYR A 61 1.25 -37.53 15.78
C TYR A 61 0.56 -36.16 15.56
N GLU A 62 0.21 -35.49 16.66
CA GLU A 62 -0.40 -34.15 16.63
C GLU A 62 0.49 -33.18 17.44
N GLY A 63 1.57 -32.70 16.83
CA GLY A 63 2.49 -31.79 17.54
C GLY A 63 3.41 -30.90 16.69
N ASN A 64 3.57 -31.16 15.39
CA ASN A 64 4.68 -30.58 14.63
C ASN A 64 4.37 -29.26 13.88
N SER A 65 3.11 -28.83 13.75
CA SER A 65 2.76 -27.63 12.97
C SER A 65 2.93 -26.31 13.72
N ARG A 66 2.78 -26.29 15.06
CA ARG A 66 2.95 -25.09 15.90
C ARG A 66 4.41 -24.69 16.09
N CYS A 67 5.32 -25.66 16.27
CA CYS A 67 6.73 -25.39 16.53
C CYS A 67 7.46 -24.81 15.30
N TRP A 68 7.09 -25.25 14.09
CA TRP A 68 7.70 -24.76 12.85
C TRP A 68 7.27 -23.32 12.53
N SER A 69 6.01 -22.98 12.80
CA SER A 69 5.50 -21.61 12.71
C SER A 69 6.19 -20.67 13.70
N LEU A 70 6.30 -21.07 14.97
CA LEU A 70 6.98 -20.29 16.02
C LEU A 70 8.46 -20.05 15.71
N TRP A 71 9.15 -21.03 15.12
CA TRP A 71 10.56 -20.88 14.74
C TRP A 71 10.75 -19.91 13.57
N TRP A 72 9.80 -19.87 12.62
CA TRP A 72 9.78 -18.91 11.52
C TRP A 72 9.55 -17.48 12.02
N TRP A 73 8.62 -17.29 12.97
CA TRP A 73 8.39 -16.00 13.64
C TRP A 73 9.60 -15.55 14.47
N ALA A 74 10.26 -16.46 15.19
CA ALA A 74 11.47 -16.14 15.94
C ALA A 74 12.61 -15.67 15.01
N LYS A 75 12.76 -16.33 13.85
CA LYS A 75 13.75 -15.94 12.83
C LYS A 75 13.43 -14.57 12.22
N LEU A 76 12.16 -14.28 11.96
CA LEU A 76 11.71 -12.97 11.47
C LEU A 76 11.98 -11.86 12.49
N VAL A 77 11.67 -12.11 13.77
CA VAL A 77 11.95 -11.16 14.86
C VAL A 77 13.45 -10.91 15.01
N LEU A 78 14.29 -11.95 14.93
CA LEU A 78 15.74 -11.82 14.97
C LEU A 78 16.27 -10.94 13.81
N VAL A 79 15.78 -11.16 12.60
CA VAL A 79 16.16 -10.35 11.42
C VAL A 79 15.70 -8.90 11.59
N LEU A 80 14.48 -8.67 12.06
CA LEU A 80 13.98 -7.32 12.33
C LEU A 80 14.80 -6.59 13.40
N ILE A 81 15.21 -7.29 14.47
CA ILE A 81 16.08 -6.72 15.50
C ILE A 81 17.45 -6.40 14.92
N PHE A 82 18.04 -7.30 14.13
CA PHE A 82 19.34 -7.09 13.51
C PHE A 82 19.33 -5.90 12.53
N VAL A 83 18.30 -5.81 11.70
CA VAL A 83 18.08 -4.67 10.79
C VAL A 83 17.85 -3.38 11.58
N GLY A 84 17.07 -3.44 12.66
CA GLY A 84 16.82 -2.30 13.54
C GLY A 84 18.08 -1.79 14.23
N VAL A 85 18.95 -2.69 14.70
CA VAL A 85 20.25 -2.34 15.31
C VAL A 85 21.18 -1.75 14.26
N LEU A 86 21.26 -2.32 13.06
CA LEU A 86 22.03 -1.75 11.96
C LEU A 86 21.52 -0.36 11.58
N ALA A 87 20.21 -0.17 11.48
CA ALA A 87 19.61 1.13 11.23
C ALA A 87 19.92 2.13 12.36
N ALA A 88 19.87 1.71 13.62
CA ALA A 88 20.20 2.55 14.77
C ALA A 88 21.68 2.94 14.80
N VAL A 89 22.60 2.02 14.50
CA VAL A 89 24.04 2.29 14.38
C VAL A 89 24.29 3.26 13.22
N PHE A 90 23.65 3.02 12.07
CA PHE A 90 23.74 3.91 10.92
C PHE A 90 23.21 5.31 11.25
N LEU A 91 22.04 5.43 11.87
CA LEU A 91 21.51 6.73 12.31
C LEU A 91 22.41 7.41 13.33
N LYS A 92 23.02 6.67 14.26
CA LYS A 92 23.84 7.23 15.34
C LYS A 92 25.24 7.63 14.89
N TRP A 93 25.81 6.97 13.88
CA TRP A 93 27.18 7.21 13.42
C TRP A 93 27.24 7.87 12.05
N VAL A 94 26.50 7.37 11.07
CA VAL A 94 26.54 7.88 9.70
C VAL A 94 25.68 9.13 9.55
N GLY A 95 24.52 9.17 10.21
CA GLY A 95 23.62 10.32 10.25
C GLY A 95 24.32 11.62 10.69
N PRO A 96 24.82 11.71 11.93
CA PRO A 96 25.49 12.92 12.41
C PRO A 96 26.79 13.21 11.65
N PHE A 97 27.54 12.18 11.23
CA PHE A 97 28.74 12.41 10.43
C PHE A 97 28.43 13.12 9.10
N PHE A 98 27.40 12.69 8.37
CA PHE A 98 27.02 13.31 7.10
C PHE A 98 26.41 14.71 7.29
N MET A 99 25.62 14.90 8.35
CA MET A 99 25.05 16.20 8.69
C MET A 99 26.14 17.23 9.05
N ASP A 100 27.05 16.87 9.95
CA ASP A 100 28.10 17.78 10.45
C ASP A 100 29.17 18.08 9.40
N LYS A 101 29.45 17.12 8.50
CA LYS A 101 30.52 17.25 7.51
C LYS A 101 30.09 17.89 6.20
N GLU A 102 28.89 17.57 5.72
CA GLU A 102 28.48 17.96 4.36
C GLU A 102 27.30 18.95 4.40
N ILE A 103 26.23 18.62 5.13
CA ILE A 103 24.99 19.38 5.06
C ILE A 103 25.10 20.72 5.80
N ILE A 104 25.49 20.72 7.08
CA ILE A 104 25.60 21.93 7.90
C ILE A 104 26.59 22.96 7.33
N PRO A 105 27.82 22.60 6.92
CA PRO A 105 28.74 23.60 6.36
C PRO A 105 28.26 24.13 5.01
N MET A 106 27.61 23.31 4.18
CA MET A 106 26.99 23.77 2.94
C MET A 106 25.85 24.75 3.21
N LEU A 107 24.97 24.44 4.17
CA LEU A 107 23.88 25.32 4.62
C LEU A 107 24.42 26.67 5.12
N ASN A 108 25.42 26.64 6.00
CA ASN A 108 26.04 27.85 6.54
C ASN A 108 26.75 28.67 5.47
N TRP A 109 27.37 28.02 4.49
CA TRP A 109 27.96 28.70 3.34
C TRP A 109 26.88 29.38 2.49
N GLU A 110 25.77 28.69 2.21
CA GLU A 110 24.65 29.23 1.44
C GLU A 110 24.05 30.47 2.12
N THR A 111 23.74 30.38 3.42
CA THR A 111 23.18 31.51 4.20
C THR A 111 24.15 32.69 4.31
N ARG A 112 25.47 32.45 4.31
CA ARG A 112 26.47 33.54 4.35
C ARG A 112 26.78 34.14 2.98
N THR A 113 26.66 33.36 1.92
CA THR A 113 27.04 33.77 0.56
C THR A 113 25.94 34.57 -0.11
N PHE A 114 24.67 34.20 0.12
CA PHE A 114 23.53 34.85 -0.52
C PHE A 114 22.83 35.85 0.38
N SER A 115 22.31 36.93 -0.22
CA SER A 115 21.44 37.87 0.48
C SER A 115 20.07 37.24 0.76
N SER A 116 19.39 37.70 1.81
CA SER A 116 18.06 37.19 2.20
C SER A 116 17.04 37.06 1.04
N PRO A 117 16.87 38.03 0.11
CA PRO A 117 15.91 37.84 -0.98
C PRO A 117 16.32 36.75 -1.98
N VAL A 118 17.62 36.58 -2.26
CA VAL A 118 18.10 35.52 -3.15
C VAL A 118 17.91 34.16 -2.49
N LEU A 119 18.22 34.06 -1.19
CA LEU A 119 18.02 32.83 -0.43
C LEU A 119 16.54 32.43 -0.37
N ALA A 120 15.62 33.40 -0.25
CA ALA A 120 14.18 33.12 -0.27
C ALA A 120 13.76 32.45 -1.58
N VAL A 121 14.27 32.92 -2.72
CA VAL A 121 13.99 32.32 -4.03
C VAL A 121 14.62 30.93 -4.15
N LEU A 122 15.85 30.74 -3.70
CA LEU A 122 16.53 29.43 -3.72
C LEU A 122 15.81 28.39 -2.87
N VAL A 123 15.42 28.77 -1.65
CA VAL A 123 14.63 27.90 -0.75
C VAL A 123 13.27 27.59 -1.38
N TYR A 124 12.58 28.59 -1.91
CA TYR A 124 11.28 28.39 -2.56
C TYR A 124 11.40 27.43 -3.75
N ALA A 125 12.38 27.64 -4.62
CA ALA A 125 12.62 26.80 -5.79
C ALA A 125 13.01 25.37 -5.41
N SER A 126 13.88 25.20 -4.41
CA SER A 126 14.28 23.87 -3.95
C SER A 126 13.11 23.10 -3.33
N VAL A 127 12.32 23.71 -2.44
CA VAL A 127 11.10 23.07 -1.89
C VAL A 127 10.09 22.73 -2.99
N ALA A 128 9.98 23.56 -4.03
CA ALA A 128 9.08 23.33 -5.15
C ALA A 128 9.59 22.28 -6.16
N LEU A 129 10.90 22.07 -6.30
CA LEU A 129 11.45 21.17 -7.33
C LEU A 129 11.93 19.84 -6.78
N PHE A 130 12.48 19.81 -5.57
CA PHE A 130 13.10 18.62 -4.99
C PHE A 130 12.13 17.43 -4.86
N PRO A 131 10.85 17.60 -4.47
CA PRO A 131 9.90 16.49 -4.46
C PRO A 131 9.69 15.84 -5.84
N THR A 132 9.88 16.60 -6.93
CA THR A 132 9.80 16.10 -8.31
C THR A 132 11.05 15.33 -8.72
N LEU A 133 12.19 15.70 -8.15
CA LEU A 133 13.48 15.05 -8.38
C LEU A 133 13.77 13.91 -7.39
N LEU A 134 12.80 13.56 -6.52
CA LEU A 134 12.96 12.59 -5.44
C LEU A 134 14.07 12.98 -4.44
N LEU A 135 14.38 14.27 -4.34
CA LEU A 135 15.36 14.82 -3.42
C LEU A 135 14.68 15.25 -2.11
N PRO A 136 15.35 15.13 -0.95
CA PRO A 136 14.82 15.58 0.32
C PRO A 136 14.76 17.12 0.37
N SER A 137 13.59 17.68 0.67
CA SER A 137 13.40 19.13 0.85
C SER A 137 13.78 19.62 2.26
N SER A 138 14.05 18.70 3.20
CA SER A 138 14.34 19.02 4.61
C SER A 138 15.49 20.03 4.80
N PRO A 139 16.64 19.92 4.10
CA PRO A 139 17.71 20.90 4.26
C PRO A 139 17.27 22.34 3.91
N SER A 140 16.53 22.52 2.82
CA SER A 140 15.99 23.82 2.42
C SER A 140 14.97 24.35 3.43
N MET A 141 14.15 23.47 4.00
CA MET A 141 13.18 23.86 5.05
C MET A 141 13.89 24.36 6.32
N TRP A 142 15.02 23.75 6.70
CA TRP A 142 15.87 24.24 7.80
C TRP A 142 16.46 25.61 7.50
N VAL A 143 17.00 25.83 6.31
CA VAL A 143 17.49 27.16 5.87
C VAL A 143 16.41 28.22 6.01
N ALA A 144 15.18 27.89 5.59
CA ALA A 144 14.04 28.79 5.66
C ALA A 144 13.76 29.20 7.11
N GLY A 145 13.73 28.21 8.00
CA GLY A 145 13.51 28.40 9.43
C GLY A 145 14.59 29.24 10.11
N MET A 146 15.85 28.91 9.87
CA MET A 146 17.00 29.60 10.46
C MET A 146 17.15 31.05 9.95
N THR A 147 16.82 31.30 8.67
CA THR A 147 17.08 32.62 8.07
C THR A 147 15.89 33.58 8.18
N PHE A 148 14.67 33.10 7.93
CA PHE A 148 13.47 33.94 7.91
C PHE A 148 12.64 33.82 9.19
N GLY A 149 13.03 32.93 10.10
CA GLY A 149 12.29 32.63 11.31
C GLY A 149 11.04 31.79 11.03
N TYR A 150 10.33 31.48 12.11
CA TYR A 150 9.22 30.53 12.09
C TYR A 150 8.04 30.97 11.21
N GLY A 151 7.60 32.23 11.34
CA GLY A 151 6.43 32.73 10.62
C GLY A 151 6.66 32.84 9.12
N PHE A 152 7.68 33.61 8.72
CA PHE A 152 7.99 33.81 7.29
C PHE A 152 8.56 32.55 6.63
N GLY A 153 9.37 31.76 7.33
CA GLY A 153 9.85 30.48 6.84
C GLY A 153 8.70 29.51 6.56
N PHE A 154 7.74 29.38 7.49
CA PHE A 154 6.52 28.59 7.28
C PHE A 154 5.72 29.07 6.07
N LEU A 155 5.46 30.38 5.96
CA LEU A 155 4.72 30.95 4.84
C LEU A 155 5.41 30.71 3.50
N LEU A 156 6.74 30.77 3.47
CA LEU A 156 7.54 30.51 2.28
C LEU A 156 7.44 29.04 1.86
N ILE A 157 7.59 28.11 2.81
CA ILE A 157 7.51 26.67 2.54
C ILE A 157 6.10 26.26 2.10
N ILE A 158 5.06 26.68 2.84
CA ILE A 158 3.68 26.31 2.53
C ILE A 158 3.23 26.88 1.17
N ALA A 159 3.78 28.02 0.74
CA ALA A 159 3.54 28.58 -0.59
C ALA A 159 4.30 27.86 -1.72
N ALA A 160 5.43 27.21 -1.43
CA ALA A 160 6.20 26.42 -2.39
C ALA A 160 5.62 25.01 -2.59
N VAL A 161 5.07 24.43 -1.52
CA VAL A 161 4.47 23.09 -1.47
C VAL A 161 3.50 22.81 -2.64
N PRO A 162 2.54 23.68 -2.97
CA PRO A 162 1.62 23.45 -4.09
C PRO A 162 2.34 23.10 -5.38
N ILE A 163 3.41 23.81 -5.72
CA ILE A 163 4.18 23.57 -6.94
C ILE A 163 4.87 22.19 -6.85
N GLY A 164 5.51 21.92 -5.71
CA GLY A 164 6.26 20.67 -5.52
C GLY A 164 5.41 19.41 -5.49
N VAL A 165 4.14 19.50 -5.12
CA VAL A 165 3.24 18.34 -5.11
C VAL A 165 2.42 18.22 -6.38
N SER A 166 2.25 19.32 -7.12
CA SER A 166 1.54 19.35 -8.40
C SER A 166 2.35 18.73 -9.53
N LEU A 167 3.64 19.04 -9.61
CA LEU A 167 4.52 18.52 -10.65
C LEU A 167 4.53 16.96 -10.66
N PRO A 168 4.79 16.25 -9.55
CA PRO A 168 4.69 14.79 -9.50
C PRO A 168 3.30 14.25 -9.82
N TYR A 169 2.23 14.96 -9.43
CA TYR A 169 0.85 14.55 -9.69
C TYR A 169 0.57 14.51 -11.19
N PHE A 170 0.99 15.55 -11.92
CA PHE A 170 0.84 15.58 -13.38
C PHE A 170 1.82 14.66 -14.10
N ILE A 171 3.04 14.48 -13.60
CA ILE A 171 3.99 13.50 -14.14
C ILE A 171 3.44 12.08 -13.95
N GLY A 172 2.83 11.79 -12.81
CA GLY A 172 2.14 10.54 -12.53
C GLY A 172 1.01 10.23 -13.51
N HIS A 173 0.33 11.28 -14.02
CA HIS A 173 -0.66 11.13 -15.08
C HIS A 173 -0.08 10.52 -16.36
N LEU A 174 1.11 10.96 -16.77
CA LEU A 174 1.76 10.49 -18.00
C LEU A 174 2.22 9.02 -17.90
N PHE A 175 2.57 8.57 -16.69
CA PHE A 175 3.08 7.22 -16.44
C PHE A 175 2.07 6.30 -15.74
N HIS A 176 0.77 6.61 -15.84
CA HIS A 176 -0.29 5.92 -15.09
C HIS A 176 -0.23 4.38 -15.19
N HIS A 177 0.06 3.84 -16.39
CA HIS A 177 0.10 2.40 -16.62
C HIS A 177 1.26 1.73 -15.85
N LYS A 178 2.46 2.34 -15.85
CA LYS A 178 3.61 1.79 -15.11
C LYS A 178 3.37 1.87 -13.60
N ILE A 179 2.75 2.95 -13.14
CA ILE A 179 2.43 3.16 -11.73
C ILE A 179 1.39 2.14 -11.25
N GLN A 180 0.32 1.89 -12.03
CA GLN A 180 -0.66 0.86 -11.68
C GLN A 180 -0.01 -0.53 -11.59
N SER A 181 0.84 -0.89 -12.55
CA SER A 181 1.59 -2.16 -12.49
C SER A 181 2.52 -2.25 -11.26
N LEU A 182 3.13 -1.14 -10.84
CA LEU A 182 3.96 -1.10 -9.63
C LEU A 182 3.12 -1.25 -8.36
N ILE A 183 1.94 -0.61 -8.31
CA ILE A 183 1.01 -0.68 -7.19
C ILE A 183 0.45 -2.10 -7.05
N GLU A 184 0.08 -2.76 -8.14
CA GLU A 184 -0.44 -4.13 -8.15
C GLU A 184 0.57 -5.16 -7.60
N ARG A 185 1.87 -4.91 -7.75
CA ARG A 185 2.93 -5.76 -7.16
C ARG A 185 2.93 -5.74 -5.62
N ASN A 186 2.34 -4.72 -5.00
CA ASN A 186 2.25 -4.63 -3.54
C ASN A 186 0.81 -4.36 -3.07
N PRO A 187 0.00 -5.41 -2.90
CA PRO A 187 -1.45 -5.30 -2.67
C PRO A 187 -1.80 -4.56 -1.36
N LYS A 188 -0.91 -4.57 -0.37
CA LYS A 188 -1.13 -3.86 0.92
C LYS A 188 -1.13 -2.35 0.76
N ASN A 189 -0.25 -1.80 -0.07
CA ASN A 189 -0.20 -0.36 -0.33
C ASN A 189 -1.26 0.03 -1.35
N ALA A 190 -1.56 -0.84 -2.30
CA ALA A 190 -2.60 -0.63 -3.30
C ALA A 190 -3.97 -0.33 -2.70
N SER A 191 -4.36 -1.06 -1.64
CA SER A 191 -5.64 -0.84 -0.97
C SER A 191 -5.71 0.55 -0.33
N VAL A 192 -4.67 0.98 0.41
CA VAL A 192 -4.64 2.29 1.06
C VAL A 192 -4.73 3.43 0.03
N ILE A 193 -3.95 3.34 -1.05
CA ILE A 193 -3.92 4.40 -2.06
C ILE A 193 -5.25 4.40 -2.87
N ARG A 194 -5.86 3.24 -3.13
CA ARG A 194 -7.16 3.14 -3.81
C ARG A 194 -8.31 3.69 -2.97
N LEU A 195 -8.34 3.36 -1.68
CA LEU A 195 -9.30 3.91 -0.72
C LEU A 195 -9.21 5.44 -0.61
N ALA A 196 -8.01 6.01 -0.82
CA ALA A 196 -7.84 7.46 -0.82
C ALA A 196 -8.57 8.17 -1.97
N GLY A 197 -8.77 7.47 -3.10
CA GLY A 197 -9.50 7.98 -4.27
C GLY A 197 -11.02 7.79 -4.19
N GLU A 198 -11.52 6.97 -3.27
CA GLU A 198 -12.93 6.66 -3.14
C GLU A 198 -13.70 7.77 -2.38
N GLY A 199 -14.96 7.96 -2.75
CA GLY A 199 -15.89 8.87 -2.07
C GLY A 199 -15.88 10.32 -2.55
N ASN A 200 -16.48 11.19 -1.73
CA ASN A 200 -16.69 12.61 -2.05
C ASN A 200 -15.40 13.44 -1.92
N TRP A 201 -15.41 14.63 -2.52
CA TRP A 201 -14.28 15.58 -2.52
C TRP A 201 -13.66 15.81 -1.13
N PHE A 202 -14.49 15.93 -0.08
CA PHE A 202 -14.02 16.10 1.30
C PHE A 202 -13.39 14.83 1.89
N ASN A 203 -13.95 13.65 1.57
CA ASN A 203 -13.42 12.38 2.03
C ASN A 203 -12.04 12.10 1.43
N GLN A 204 -11.88 12.41 0.14
CA GLN A 204 -10.59 12.35 -0.54
C GLN A 204 -9.56 13.27 0.13
N ALA A 205 -9.93 14.53 0.43
CA ALA A 205 -9.02 15.47 1.09
C ALA A 205 -8.59 14.96 2.47
N ARG A 206 -9.55 14.45 3.26
CA ARG A 206 -9.28 13.84 4.58
C ARG A 206 -8.36 12.63 4.46
N ALA A 207 -8.59 11.75 3.49
CA ALA A 207 -7.74 10.58 3.27
C ALA A 207 -6.31 10.99 2.92
N VAL A 208 -6.13 12.01 2.08
CA VAL A 208 -4.81 12.54 1.73
C VAL A 208 -4.11 13.14 2.95
N THR A 209 -4.81 13.93 3.76
CA THR A 209 -4.26 14.47 5.02
C THR A 209 -3.80 13.35 5.96
N LEU A 210 -4.62 12.31 6.13
CA LEU A 210 -4.26 11.17 6.98
C LEU A 210 -3.04 10.43 6.45
N ILE A 211 -2.93 10.25 5.13
CA ILE A 211 -1.77 9.61 4.50
C ILE A 211 -0.51 10.44 4.75
N ARG A 212 -0.58 11.77 4.66
CA ARG A 212 0.56 12.67 4.93
C ARG A 212 1.04 12.62 6.38
N ILE A 213 0.11 12.50 7.32
CA ILE A 213 0.44 12.40 8.75
C ILE A 213 0.94 10.99 9.09
N SER A 214 0.50 9.97 8.35
CA SER A 214 0.94 8.60 8.54
C SER A 214 2.41 8.42 8.12
N PRO A 215 3.13 7.40 8.63
CA PRO A 215 4.50 7.07 8.21
C PRO A 215 4.55 6.45 6.79
N PHE A 216 3.54 6.67 5.95
CA PHE A 216 3.49 6.18 4.59
C PHE A 216 4.48 6.95 3.70
N PRO A 217 5.22 6.28 2.80
CA PRO A 217 6.18 6.95 1.92
C PRO A 217 5.51 8.01 1.03
N TYR A 218 5.63 9.28 1.41
CA TYR A 218 4.92 10.38 0.76
C TYR A 218 5.35 10.57 -0.70
N ILE A 219 6.61 10.27 -1.01
CA ILE A 219 7.17 10.32 -2.36
C ILE A 219 6.37 9.40 -3.30
N VAL A 220 6.05 8.18 -2.87
CA VAL A 220 5.26 7.24 -3.67
C VAL A 220 3.84 7.78 -3.87
N PHE A 221 3.24 8.33 -2.81
CA PHE A 221 1.90 8.88 -2.88
C PHE A 221 1.78 10.07 -3.85
N ASN A 222 2.78 10.94 -3.91
CA ASN A 222 2.80 12.10 -4.83
C ASN A 222 2.56 11.71 -6.30
N TYR A 223 3.16 10.61 -6.77
CA TYR A 223 2.97 10.12 -8.14
C TYR A 223 1.72 9.23 -8.28
N CYS A 224 1.36 8.49 -7.23
CA CYS A 224 0.25 7.54 -7.28
C CYS A 224 -1.13 8.19 -7.12
N ALA A 225 -1.20 9.39 -6.51
CA ALA A 225 -2.47 10.05 -6.20
C ALA A 225 -3.37 10.25 -7.44
N MET A 226 -2.78 10.53 -8.61
CA MET A 226 -3.54 10.62 -9.86
C MET A 226 -4.04 9.24 -10.31
N ALA A 227 -3.17 8.22 -10.27
CA ALA A 227 -3.48 6.87 -10.71
C ALA A 227 -4.59 6.19 -9.88
N THR A 228 -4.87 6.70 -8.69
CA THR A 228 -5.94 6.20 -7.82
C THR A 228 -7.24 6.99 -7.88
N GLY A 229 -7.34 7.98 -8.76
CA GLY A 229 -8.57 8.72 -9.00
C GLY A 229 -8.87 9.81 -7.96
N VAL A 230 -7.89 10.17 -7.13
CA VAL A 230 -8.01 11.35 -6.25
C VAL A 230 -8.06 12.59 -7.13
N LYS A 231 -9.05 13.45 -6.92
CA LYS A 231 -9.11 14.72 -7.67
C LYS A 231 -7.97 15.64 -7.22
N TYR A 232 -7.50 16.49 -8.13
CA TYR A 232 -6.40 17.42 -7.84
C TYR A 232 -6.71 18.39 -6.69
N GLY A 233 -7.93 18.93 -6.61
CA GLY A 233 -8.34 19.86 -5.54
C GLY A 233 -8.24 19.26 -4.13
N PRO A 234 -8.89 18.11 -3.86
CA PRO A 234 -8.76 17.37 -2.60
C PRO A 234 -7.32 16.98 -2.28
N TYR A 235 -6.56 16.55 -3.29
CA TYR A 235 -5.15 16.21 -3.15
C TYR A 235 -4.32 17.39 -2.65
N LEU A 236 -4.49 18.56 -3.28
CA LEU A 236 -3.75 19.76 -2.93
C LEU A 236 -4.11 20.25 -1.52
N LEU A 237 -5.41 20.35 -1.20
CA LEU A 237 -5.87 20.80 0.11
C LEU A 237 -5.49 19.85 1.22
N GLY A 238 -5.72 18.54 1.00
CA GLY A 238 -5.37 17.51 1.98
C GLY A 238 -3.87 17.49 2.26
N THR A 239 -3.05 17.74 1.23
CA THR A 239 -1.60 17.82 1.34
C THR A 239 -1.14 19.08 2.08
N LEU A 240 -1.70 20.25 1.76
CA LEU A 240 -1.40 21.50 2.46
C LEU A 240 -1.67 21.37 3.96
N ILE A 241 -2.85 20.86 4.33
CA ILE A 241 -3.24 20.66 5.73
C ILE A 241 -2.35 19.59 6.39
N GLY A 242 -2.12 18.48 5.69
CA GLY A 242 -1.37 17.34 6.23
C GLY A 242 0.11 17.62 6.46
N MET A 243 0.71 18.56 5.75
CA MET A 243 2.12 18.92 5.92
C MET A 243 2.35 20.05 6.93
N VAL A 244 1.31 20.73 7.42
CA VAL A 244 1.47 21.76 8.47
C VAL A 244 2.25 21.24 9.69
N PRO A 245 1.91 20.07 10.29
CA PRO A 245 2.64 19.56 11.44
C PRO A 245 4.11 19.24 11.11
N GLU A 246 4.35 18.65 9.93
CA GLU A 246 5.69 18.30 9.45
C GLU A 246 6.58 19.53 9.28
N ILE A 247 6.05 20.58 8.64
CA ILE A 247 6.78 21.83 8.42
C ILE A 247 7.15 22.47 9.76
N PHE A 248 6.23 22.49 10.73
CA PHE A 248 6.52 23.04 12.05
C PHE A 248 7.60 22.28 12.81
N VAL A 249 7.54 20.94 12.80
CA VAL A 249 8.58 20.10 13.41
C VAL A 249 9.93 20.32 12.73
N THR A 250 9.93 20.40 11.40
CA THR A 250 11.15 20.58 10.61
C THR A 250 11.82 21.92 10.90
N ILE A 251 11.07 23.01 10.94
CA ILE A 251 11.60 24.34 11.25
C ILE A 251 12.14 24.45 12.70
N TYR A 252 11.68 23.57 13.60
CA TYR A 252 12.10 23.56 15.00
C TYR A 252 13.33 22.70 15.30
N THR A 253 13.69 21.80 14.39
CA THR A 253 14.79 20.84 14.56
C THR A 253 16.11 21.44 14.11
#